data_AF-A0A1C5QWF0-F1
#
_entry.id   AF-A0A1C5QWF0-F1
#
_cell.length_a   1.000
_cell.length_b   1.000
_cell.length_c   1.000
_cell.angle_alpha   90.00
_cell.angle_beta   90.00
_cell.angle_gamma   90.00
#
_symmetry.space_group_name_H-M   'P 1'
#
loop_
_entity.id
_entity.type
_entity.pdbx_description
1 polymer ?
#
loop_
_entity_poly.entity_id
_entity_poly.type
_entity_poly.pdbx_seq_one_letter_code
_entity_poly.pdbx_strand_id
1 'polypeptide(L)'
;MNDKFSLLKRMRRLSGILVHPTSLPGKFGIGDLGPEAYRFVDFLQESGQHLWQTLPLGPTGGHNSPYQCFSSFAGQPLLISPELLKDEGLLTDADLSNVPHFSDEEVDFAAVGEYKKELFKKAFARFKELPEDNPLKSELALFCKSAHWLDDYAMFMAIKKSKGGAHWLEWEKKYRKPTKSQKAVIEREFEDEILYEKFLQWTFCRQWSQLKAYANERDILLIGDIPIFVSGDSADVWAEPRLFQVDSDGFPTVVAGVPPDYFSATGQLWGNPLYDWKYHKKTNYEWWMERFKTQFLLSDIVRIDHFRGLESYWEIPADSETALNGKWVDGPKDEFFEVLIKTFGEEPPIIAEDLGIITDDVRALRDKFGLPGMKILQFAFEDEDSNYLPYNQPYNCVCYTGTHDNDTTTGWYATASEKARDKVRRYMNTDASQVSWDFIRTCFGSPARFAIIPVQDLFCQGSDCRMNTPGKADGNWAYRMKKELLTSDVAKRLYDVTKLYGR
;
A
#
# COMPACT_ATOMS: atom_id res chain seq x y z
N MET A 1 17.05 -15.89 17.53
CA MET A 1 16.89 -15.67 16.08
C MET A 1 15.51 -16.18 15.71
N ASN A 2 14.50 -15.31 15.72
CA ASN A 2 13.25 -15.61 15.02
C ASN A 2 13.65 -15.76 13.56
N ASP A 3 13.54 -16.96 13.01
CA ASP A 3 13.70 -17.17 11.57
C ASP A 3 12.46 -16.51 10.92
N LYS A 4 12.57 -15.20 10.68
CA LYS A 4 11.52 -14.30 10.13
C LYS A 4 10.98 -14.82 8.80
N PHE A 5 11.72 -15.71 8.14
CA PHE A 5 11.35 -16.38 6.90
C PHE A 5 11.14 -17.89 7.05
N SER A 6 11.02 -18.41 8.28
CA SER A 6 10.79 -19.84 8.53
C SER A 6 9.53 -20.33 7.85
N LEU A 7 8.44 -19.56 7.86
CA LEU A 7 7.22 -19.95 7.15
C LEU A 7 7.44 -20.05 5.63
N LEU A 8 8.10 -19.05 5.03
CA LEU A 8 8.47 -19.05 3.60
C LEU A 8 9.42 -20.21 3.22
N LYS A 9 10.19 -20.73 4.19
CA LYS A 9 11.07 -21.89 4.04
C LYS A 9 10.36 -23.22 4.30
N ARG A 10 9.43 -23.27 5.27
CA ARG A 10 8.68 -24.48 5.69
C ARG A 10 7.56 -24.83 4.70
N MET A 11 6.92 -23.84 4.09
CA MET A 11 5.77 -24.04 3.22
C MET A 11 6.07 -23.63 1.78
N ARG A 12 5.76 -24.55 0.85
CA ARG A 12 5.96 -24.33 -0.59
C ARG A 12 4.86 -23.48 -1.21
N ARG A 13 3.64 -23.54 -0.68
CA ARG A 13 2.47 -22.87 -1.21
C ARG A 13 1.78 -22.14 -0.06
N LEU A 14 1.43 -20.88 -0.27
CA LEU A 14 0.74 -20.06 0.72
C LEU A 14 -0.50 -19.44 0.09
N SER A 15 -1.49 -19.14 0.92
CA SER A 15 -2.75 -18.49 0.59
C SER A 15 -2.94 -17.23 1.44
N GLY A 16 -3.70 -16.28 0.94
CA GLY A 16 -4.01 -15.08 1.71
C GLY A 16 -5.11 -14.20 1.15
N ILE A 17 -5.35 -13.12 1.89
CA ILE A 17 -6.40 -12.15 1.59
C ILE A 17 -5.78 -10.78 1.35
N LEU A 18 -6.19 -10.14 0.26
CA LEU A 18 -5.97 -8.72 -0.01
C LEU A 18 -7.09 -7.91 0.65
N VAL A 19 -6.73 -7.14 1.66
CA VAL A 19 -7.61 -6.12 2.24
C VAL A 19 -6.80 -5.01 2.88
N HIS A 20 -7.13 -3.77 2.55
CA HIS A 20 -6.49 -2.62 3.18
C HIS A 20 -7.11 -2.38 4.57
N PRO A 21 -6.33 -1.96 5.60
CA PRO A 21 -6.87 -1.72 6.94
C PRO A 21 -8.02 -0.71 6.98
N THR A 22 -8.10 0.24 6.02
CA THR A 22 -9.24 1.18 5.93
C THR A 22 -10.57 0.46 5.70
N SER A 23 -10.54 -0.70 5.03
CA SER A 23 -11.70 -1.51 4.70
C SER A 23 -12.15 -2.42 5.84
N LEU A 24 -11.41 -2.49 6.94
CA LEU A 24 -11.83 -3.24 8.12
C LEU A 24 -13.08 -2.59 8.75
N PRO A 25 -13.94 -3.40 9.41
CA PRO A 25 -15.07 -2.85 10.15
C PRO A 25 -14.54 -2.02 11.34
N GLY A 26 -15.37 -1.12 11.86
CA GLY A 26 -14.97 -0.28 12.98
C GLY A 26 -15.93 0.88 13.22
N LYS A 27 -16.00 1.35 14.46
CA LYS A 27 -16.97 2.36 14.91
C LYS A 27 -16.65 3.76 14.40
N PHE A 28 -15.39 4.05 14.09
CA PHE A 28 -14.89 5.40 13.85
C PHE A 28 -14.84 5.79 12.36
N GLY A 29 -15.76 5.25 11.55
CA GLY A 29 -15.97 5.57 10.13
C GLY A 29 -14.91 5.08 9.15
N ILE A 30 -13.82 4.51 9.64
CA ILE A 30 -12.75 3.86 8.87
C ILE A 30 -12.23 2.69 9.71
N GLY A 31 -11.76 1.63 9.05
CA GLY A 31 -10.99 0.60 9.74
C GLY A 31 -9.68 1.17 10.30
N ASP A 32 -9.24 0.65 11.44
CA ASP A 32 -8.05 1.12 12.15
C ASP A 32 -7.23 -0.05 12.73
N LEU A 33 -6.10 0.24 13.37
CA LEU A 33 -5.17 -0.75 13.92
C LEU A 33 -5.59 -1.32 15.28
N GLY A 34 -6.86 -1.15 15.65
CA GLY A 34 -7.45 -1.57 16.90
C GLY A 34 -8.08 -2.97 16.85
N PRO A 35 -9.02 -3.26 17.76
CA PRO A 35 -9.54 -4.62 18.00
C PRO A 35 -10.02 -5.38 16.75
N GLU A 36 -10.64 -4.70 15.78
CA GLU A 36 -11.13 -5.37 14.57
C GLU A 36 -10.00 -5.85 13.63
N ALA A 37 -8.83 -5.19 13.65
CA ALA A 37 -7.65 -5.68 12.93
C ALA A 37 -7.08 -6.96 13.56
N TYR A 38 -7.04 -7.04 14.89
CA TYR A 38 -6.64 -8.27 15.61
C TYR A 38 -7.64 -9.40 15.35
N ARG A 39 -8.95 -9.11 15.37
CA ARG A 39 -9.99 -10.08 15.01
C ARG A 39 -9.85 -10.55 13.55
N PHE A 40 -9.44 -9.67 12.64
CA PHE A 40 -9.18 -10.08 11.26
C PHE A 40 -7.98 -11.03 11.15
N VAL A 41 -6.92 -10.80 11.93
CA VAL A 41 -5.81 -11.76 12.04
C VAL A 41 -6.30 -13.12 12.56
N ASP A 42 -7.15 -13.13 13.59
CA ASP A 42 -7.73 -14.39 14.10
C ASP A 42 -8.58 -15.08 13.03
N PHE A 43 -9.38 -14.33 12.25
CA PHE A 43 -10.12 -14.86 11.10
C PHE A 43 -9.20 -15.48 10.04
N LEU A 44 -8.07 -14.85 9.73
CA LEU A 44 -7.08 -15.40 8.80
C LEU A 44 -6.52 -16.73 9.31
N GLN A 45 -6.20 -16.81 10.59
CA GLN A 45 -5.72 -18.03 11.22
C GLN A 45 -6.79 -19.14 11.20
N GLU A 46 -8.03 -18.82 11.60
CA GLU A 46 -9.17 -19.76 11.60
C GLU A 46 -9.48 -20.29 10.19
N SER A 47 -9.29 -19.46 9.17
CA SER A 47 -9.51 -19.82 7.77
C SER A 47 -8.30 -20.44 7.06
N GLY A 48 -7.21 -20.70 7.80
CA GLY A 48 -6.00 -21.36 7.30
C GLY A 48 -5.18 -20.49 6.34
N GLN A 49 -5.38 -19.18 6.35
CA GLN A 49 -4.59 -18.26 5.53
C GLN A 49 -3.23 -18.00 6.18
N HIS A 50 -2.29 -17.52 5.38
CA HIS A 50 -0.91 -17.27 5.79
C HIS A 50 -0.41 -15.87 5.40
N LEU A 51 -1.12 -15.20 4.50
CA LEU A 51 -0.72 -13.90 3.96
C LEU A 51 -1.86 -12.89 4.15
N TRP A 52 -1.52 -11.71 4.67
CA TRP A 52 -2.39 -10.53 4.64
C TRP A 52 -1.72 -9.47 3.77
N GLN A 53 -2.29 -9.21 2.59
CA GLN A 53 -1.81 -8.16 1.73
C GLN A 53 -2.57 -6.86 1.96
N THR A 54 -1.82 -5.76 2.09
CA THR A 54 -2.34 -4.40 2.15
C THR A 54 -1.91 -3.60 0.93
N LEU A 55 -2.57 -2.45 0.73
CA LEU A 55 -2.06 -1.37 -0.11
C LEU A 55 -1.00 -0.56 0.67
N PRO A 56 -0.34 0.44 0.05
CA PRO A 56 0.60 1.31 0.75
C PRO A 56 -0.06 1.98 1.97
N LEU A 57 0.70 2.15 3.04
CA LEU A 57 0.18 2.61 4.33
C LEU A 57 0.49 4.09 4.60
N GLY A 58 0.94 4.83 3.58
CA GLY A 58 1.36 6.21 3.74
C GLY A 58 0.21 7.21 3.85
N PRO A 59 0.45 8.40 4.43
CA PRO A 59 -0.55 9.47 4.51
C PRO A 59 -0.92 9.95 3.11
N THR A 60 -2.19 9.82 2.75
CA THR A 60 -2.71 10.11 1.40
C THR A 60 -2.96 11.59 1.18
N GLY A 61 -2.70 12.06 -0.06
CA GLY A 61 -3.06 13.40 -0.51
C GLY A 61 -4.51 13.54 -0.97
N GLY A 62 -4.74 14.48 -1.88
CA GLY A 62 -6.05 14.65 -2.54
C GLY A 62 -6.52 13.34 -3.18
N HIS A 63 -7.83 13.09 -3.15
CA HIS A 63 -8.48 11.87 -3.66
C HIS A 63 -8.17 10.56 -2.91
N ASN A 64 -7.48 10.63 -1.76
CA ASN A 64 -7.28 9.50 -0.83
C ASN A 64 -6.55 8.28 -1.41
N SER A 65 -5.80 8.44 -2.51
CA SER A 65 -5.07 7.33 -3.13
C SER A 65 -3.86 6.91 -2.27
N PRO A 66 -3.76 5.63 -1.86
CA PRO A 66 -2.56 5.07 -1.23
C PRO A 66 -1.31 5.13 -2.11
N TYR A 67 -1.45 5.36 -3.42
CA TYR A 67 -0.34 5.46 -4.36
C TYR A 67 0.16 6.90 -4.53
N GLN A 68 -0.46 7.87 -3.85
CA GLN A 68 -0.07 9.28 -3.84
C GLN A 68 0.06 9.78 -2.40
N CYS A 69 1.08 9.28 -1.70
CA CYS A 69 1.35 9.65 -0.31
C CYS A 69 2.21 10.91 -0.19
N PHE A 70 2.02 11.63 0.93
CA PHE A 70 2.89 12.74 1.34
C PHE A 70 4.29 12.31 1.78
N SER A 71 4.51 11.02 2.00
CA SER A 71 5.82 10.45 2.29
C SER A 71 5.86 8.95 1.96
N SER A 72 7.02 8.51 1.52
CA SER A 72 7.37 7.11 1.27
C SER A 72 7.68 6.32 2.55
N PHE A 73 7.73 6.99 3.71
CA PHE A 73 8.17 6.43 4.98
C PHE A 73 7.11 6.55 6.09
N ALA A 74 6.33 7.63 6.09
CA ALA A 74 5.30 7.88 7.08
C ALA A 74 4.14 6.88 6.98
N GLY A 75 3.41 6.73 8.07
CA GLY A 75 2.15 5.99 8.15
C GLY A 75 0.92 6.89 8.16
N GLN A 76 -0.20 6.36 7.69
CA GLN A 76 -1.50 7.02 7.59
C GLN A 76 -2.11 7.24 8.97
N PRO A 77 -2.20 8.49 9.48
CA PRO A 77 -2.73 8.75 10.83
C PRO A 77 -4.19 8.32 10.99
N LEU A 78 -4.99 8.26 9.93
CA LEU A 78 -6.37 7.78 10.01
C LEU A 78 -6.50 6.32 10.44
N LEU A 79 -5.43 5.52 10.31
CA LEU A 79 -5.39 4.15 10.78
C LEU A 79 -5.10 4.04 12.28
N ILE A 80 -4.72 5.12 12.97
CA ILE A 80 -4.53 5.08 14.42
C ILE A 80 -5.87 4.76 15.10
N SER A 81 -5.83 3.80 16.02
CA SER A 81 -6.98 3.35 16.80
C SER A 81 -7.21 4.25 18.02
N PRO A 82 -8.38 4.92 18.11
CA PRO A 82 -8.77 5.65 19.31
C PRO A 82 -9.00 4.75 20.53
N GLU A 83 -9.39 3.49 20.31
CA GLU A 83 -9.59 2.52 21.41
C GLU A 83 -8.26 2.18 22.09
N LEU A 84 -7.18 1.96 21.33
CA LEU A 84 -5.85 1.73 21.92
C LEU A 84 -5.29 2.97 22.62
N LEU A 85 -5.52 4.17 22.08
CA LEU A 85 -5.17 5.42 22.77
C LEU A 85 -5.92 5.58 24.10
N LYS A 86 -7.14 5.05 24.22
CA LYS A 86 -7.87 5.01 25.49
C LYS A 86 -7.22 4.05 26.48
N ASP A 87 -6.85 2.85 26.03
CA ASP A 87 -6.21 1.85 26.89
C ASP A 87 -4.85 2.34 27.44
N GLU A 88 -4.19 3.24 26.71
CA GLU A 88 -2.97 3.94 27.12
C GLU A 88 -3.19 5.16 28.02
N GLY A 89 -4.45 5.51 28.31
CA GLY A 89 -4.81 6.67 29.12
C GLY A 89 -4.68 8.02 28.40
N LEU A 90 -4.47 8.03 27.08
CA LEU A 90 -4.41 9.26 26.27
C LEU A 90 -5.80 9.74 25.82
N LEU A 91 -6.77 8.83 25.75
CA LEU A 91 -8.20 9.13 25.58
C LEU A 91 -9.01 8.56 26.75
N THR A 92 -10.25 9.03 26.87
CA THR A 92 -11.20 8.57 27.89
C THR A 92 -12.46 8.00 27.24
N ASP A 93 -13.26 7.23 27.99
CA ASP A 93 -14.57 6.77 27.49
C ASP A 93 -15.48 7.95 27.09
N ALA A 94 -15.39 9.08 27.81
CA ALA A 94 -16.13 10.28 27.48
C ALA A 94 -15.74 10.86 26.11
N ASP A 95 -14.45 10.80 25.74
CA ASP A 95 -13.99 11.26 24.42
C ASP A 95 -14.52 10.39 23.27
N LEU A 96 -14.77 9.11 23.53
CA LEU A 96 -15.28 8.14 22.54
C LEU A 96 -16.80 7.95 22.60
N SER A 97 -17.51 8.70 23.44
CA SER A 97 -18.95 8.52 23.66
C SER A 97 -19.83 9.08 22.53
N ASN A 98 -19.38 10.16 21.88
CA ASN A 98 -20.15 10.89 20.86
C ASN A 98 -19.56 10.67 19.47
N VAL A 99 -19.53 9.42 19.00
CA VAL A 99 -19.10 9.08 17.64
C VAL A 99 -20.17 9.54 16.65
N PRO A 100 -19.82 10.34 15.62
CA PRO A 100 -20.75 10.65 14.54
C PRO A 100 -21.26 9.40 13.84
N HIS A 101 -22.42 9.50 13.20
CA HIS A 101 -22.87 8.42 12.33
C HIS A 101 -21.99 8.37 11.08
N PHE A 102 -21.37 7.22 10.85
CA PHE A 102 -20.60 6.92 9.64
C PHE A 102 -21.18 5.70 8.94
N SER A 103 -21.00 5.62 7.62
CA SER A 103 -21.38 4.43 6.84
C SER A 103 -20.51 3.22 7.22
N ASP A 104 -21.13 2.04 7.32
CA ASP A 104 -20.43 0.78 7.54
C ASP A 104 -19.87 0.15 6.25
N GLU A 105 -20.21 0.72 5.09
CA GLU A 105 -19.84 0.20 3.76
C GLU A 105 -18.83 1.09 3.03
N GLU A 106 -18.76 2.38 3.39
CA GLU A 106 -17.92 3.35 2.72
C GLU A 106 -17.25 4.31 3.71
N VAL A 107 -15.99 4.69 3.42
CA VAL A 107 -15.24 5.69 4.17
C VAL A 107 -15.56 7.09 3.64
N ASP A 108 -16.14 7.95 4.48
CA ASP A 108 -16.11 9.40 4.27
C ASP A 108 -14.80 9.97 4.86
N PHE A 109 -13.75 10.02 4.02
CA PHE A 109 -12.42 10.44 4.46
C PHE A 109 -12.38 11.84 5.05
N ALA A 110 -13.21 12.77 4.56
CA ALA A 110 -13.25 14.14 5.07
C ALA A 110 -13.88 14.20 6.46
N ALA A 111 -15.04 13.57 6.65
CA ALA A 111 -15.72 13.54 7.94
C ALA A 111 -14.92 12.77 8.99
N VAL A 112 -14.34 11.62 8.61
CA VAL A 112 -13.45 10.83 9.48
C VAL A 112 -12.19 11.62 9.83
N GLY A 113 -11.59 12.32 8.88
CA GLY A 113 -10.40 13.13 9.09
C GLY A 113 -10.61 14.22 10.13
N GLU A 114 -11.69 14.99 10.03
CA GLU A 114 -12.00 16.02 11.03
C GLU A 114 -12.33 15.41 12.39
N TYR A 115 -13.10 14.32 12.44
CA TYR A 115 -13.42 13.65 13.70
C TYR A 115 -12.17 13.10 14.42
N LYS A 116 -11.33 12.32 13.72
CA LYS A 116 -10.12 11.72 14.31
C LYS A 116 -9.09 12.78 14.69
N LYS A 117 -8.96 13.86 13.93
CA LYS A 117 -8.10 15.00 14.28
C LYS A 117 -8.45 15.62 15.63
N GLU A 118 -9.74 15.78 15.93
CA GLU A 118 -10.16 16.30 17.25
C GLU A 118 -9.83 15.34 18.39
N LEU A 119 -9.97 14.02 18.17
CA LEU A 119 -9.52 13.02 19.15
C LEU A 119 -8.01 13.06 19.35
N PHE A 120 -7.23 13.09 18.27
CA PHE A 120 -5.77 13.03 18.36
C PHE A 120 -5.18 14.29 18.98
N LYS A 121 -5.78 15.47 18.79
CA LYS A 121 -5.40 16.68 19.54
C LYS A 121 -5.59 16.51 21.05
N LYS A 122 -6.69 15.89 21.48
CA LYS A 122 -6.91 15.59 22.91
C LYS A 122 -5.90 14.58 23.43
N ALA A 123 -5.63 13.53 22.67
CA ALA A 123 -4.62 12.53 23.00
C ALA A 123 -3.23 13.17 23.14
N PHE A 124 -2.86 14.06 22.22
CA PHE A 124 -1.61 14.80 22.26
C PHE A 124 -1.54 15.76 23.45
N ALA A 125 -2.62 16.48 23.77
CA ALA A 125 -2.67 17.36 24.93
C ALA A 125 -2.41 16.58 26.24
N ARG A 126 -3.07 15.42 26.42
CA ARG A 126 -2.81 14.54 27.58
C ARG A 126 -1.41 13.95 27.56
N PHE A 127 -0.89 13.57 26.40
CA PHE A 127 0.50 13.14 26.26
C PHE A 127 1.49 14.22 26.72
N LYS A 128 1.23 15.50 26.41
CA LYS A 128 2.06 16.61 26.88
C LYS A 128 2.06 16.74 28.41
N GLU A 129 0.92 16.49 29.05
CA GLU A 129 0.74 16.55 30.52
C GLU A 129 1.29 15.32 31.28
N LEU A 130 1.64 14.23 30.59
CA LEU A 130 2.28 13.08 31.23
C LEU A 130 3.60 13.48 31.91
N PRO A 131 3.94 12.86 33.06
CA PRO A 131 5.24 13.02 33.70
C PRO A 131 6.40 12.74 32.73
N GLU A 132 7.50 13.46 32.87
CA GLU A 132 8.69 13.29 32.01
C GLU A 132 9.32 11.89 32.08
N ASP A 133 9.15 11.19 33.19
CA ASP A 133 9.59 9.80 33.39
C ASP A 133 8.58 8.75 32.88
N ASN A 134 7.46 9.18 32.30
CA ASN A 134 6.50 8.27 31.69
C ASN A 134 7.14 7.53 30.49
N PRO A 135 7.01 6.20 30.37
CA PRO A 135 7.61 5.43 29.28
C PRO A 135 7.29 5.97 27.88
N LEU A 136 6.07 6.46 27.65
CA LEU A 136 5.64 6.98 26.36
C LEU A 136 6.46 8.21 25.91
N LYS A 137 6.91 9.06 26.84
CA LYS A 137 7.81 10.19 26.53
C LYS A 137 9.15 9.70 26.01
N SER A 138 9.71 8.68 26.68
CA SER A 138 11.01 8.10 26.30
C SER A 138 10.95 7.34 24.97
N GLU A 139 9.83 6.67 24.69
CA GLU A 139 9.60 5.97 23.42
C GLU A 139 9.51 6.94 22.24
N LEU A 140 8.74 8.03 22.38
CA LEU A 140 8.69 9.07 21.34
C LEU A 140 10.08 9.70 21.11
N ALA A 141 10.81 9.99 22.18
CA ALA A 141 12.16 10.55 22.06
C ALA A 141 13.14 9.59 21.36
N LEU A 142 13.01 8.28 21.58
CA LEU A 142 13.81 7.27 20.88
C LEU A 142 13.38 7.17 19.41
N PHE A 143 12.08 7.16 19.14
CA PHE A 143 11.54 7.13 17.78
C PHE A 143 12.07 8.29 16.94
N CYS A 144 12.01 9.51 17.49
CA CYS A 144 12.56 10.73 16.87
C CYS A 144 14.07 10.63 16.56
N LYS A 145 14.85 9.87 17.34
CA LYS A 145 16.28 9.66 17.06
C LYS A 145 16.53 8.59 16.00
N SER A 146 15.63 7.61 15.86
CA SER A 146 15.79 6.48 14.94
C SER A 146 15.22 6.72 13.54
N ALA A 147 14.19 7.56 13.42
CA ALA A 147 13.48 7.79 12.17
C ALA A 147 14.09 8.97 11.40
N HIS A 148 15.07 8.69 10.53
CA HIS A 148 15.82 9.70 9.78
C HIS A 148 14.95 10.63 8.89
N TRP A 149 13.76 10.17 8.49
CA TRP A 149 12.82 10.90 7.64
C TRP A 149 11.85 11.80 8.43
N LEU A 150 11.75 11.61 9.75
CA LEU A 150 10.64 12.14 10.54
C LEU A 150 10.66 13.67 10.68
N ASP A 151 11.85 14.25 10.85
CA ASP A 151 11.99 15.71 11.02
C ASP A 151 11.53 16.47 9.78
N ASP A 152 11.95 16.01 8.59
CA ASP A 152 11.53 16.62 7.33
C ASP A 152 10.04 16.37 7.07
N TYR A 153 9.52 15.17 7.33
CA TYR A 153 8.07 14.90 7.21
C TYR A 153 7.23 15.79 8.12
N ALA A 154 7.58 15.88 9.40
CA ALA A 154 6.81 16.66 10.37
C ALA A 154 6.84 18.15 10.04
N MET A 155 8.00 18.68 9.61
CA MET A 155 8.11 20.06 9.14
C MET A 155 7.28 20.29 7.88
N PHE A 156 7.36 19.39 6.90
CA PHE A 156 6.57 19.46 5.67
C PHE A 156 5.07 19.53 5.97
N MET A 157 4.57 18.64 6.82
CA MET A 157 3.15 18.60 7.19
C MET A 157 2.72 19.84 7.98
N ALA A 158 3.54 20.32 8.92
CA ALA A 158 3.24 21.54 9.67
C ALA A 158 3.13 22.77 8.76
N ILE A 159 4.08 22.94 7.84
CA ILE A 159 4.01 24.02 6.84
C ILE A 159 2.78 23.83 5.96
N LYS A 160 2.54 22.62 5.43
CA LYS A 160 1.41 22.33 4.54
C LYS A 160 0.08 22.71 5.18
N LYS A 161 -0.13 22.33 6.44
CA LYS A 161 -1.32 22.69 7.22
C LYS A 161 -1.44 24.20 7.40
N SER A 162 -0.34 24.90 7.69
CA SER A 162 -0.33 26.37 7.79
C SER A 162 -0.70 27.07 6.49
N LYS A 163 -0.50 26.41 5.34
CA LYS A 163 -0.84 26.89 4.00
C LYS A 163 -2.16 26.34 3.47
N GLY A 164 -3.02 25.78 4.33
CA GLY A 164 -4.34 25.29 3.94
C GLY A 164 -4.30 24.08 3.00
N GLY A 165 -3.23 23.29 3.03
CA GLY A 165 -3.08 22.11 2.17
C GLY A 165 -2.42 22.36 0.82
N ALA A 166 -2.02 23.60 0.51
CA ALA A 166 -1.40 23.95 -0.77
C ALA A 166 -0.17 23.08 -1.10
N HIS A 167 0.06 22.84 -2.39
CA HIS A 167 1.22 22.10 -2.90
C HIS A 167 2.51 22.86 -2.52
N TRP A 168 3.58 22.16 -2.15
CA TRP A 168 4.79 22.83 -1.63
C TRP A 168 5.50 23.77 -2.62
N LEU A 169 5.37 23.51 -3.92
CA LEU A 169 5.80 24.39 -5.01
C LEU A 169 5.16 25.78 -4.99
N GLU A 170 3.95 25.91 -4.44
CA GLU A 170 3.21 27.16 -4.29
C GLU A 170 3.61 27.93 -3.02
N TRP A 171 4.39 27.32 -2.13
CA TRP A 171 4.82 28.00 -0.91
C TRP A 171 5.81 29.13 -1.20
N GLU A 172 5.81 30.12 -0.31
CA GLU A 172 6.83 31.15 -0.29
C GLU A 172 8.24 30.52 -0.26
N LYS A 173 9.20 31.15 -0.95
CA LYS A 173 10.56 30.62 -1.13
C LYS A 173 11.24 30.19 0.19
N LYS A 174 10.96 30.88 1.29
CA LYS A 174 11.48 30.55 2.63
C LYS A 174 11.05 29.17 3.14
N TYR A 175 9.89 28.67 2.71
CA TYR A 175 9.37 27.34 3.06
C TYR A 175 9.58 26.32 1.93
N ARG A 176 9.53 26.76 0.66
CA ARG A 176 9.77 25.89 -0.50
C ARG A 176 11.21 25.36 -0.56
N LYS A 177 12.19 26.19 -0.21
CA LYS A 177 13.62 25.85 -0.26
C LYS A 177 14.38 26.49 0.92
N PRO A 178 14.10 26.07 2.17
CA PRO A 178 14.71 26.66 3.34
C PRO A 178 16.20 26.35 3.40
N THR A 179 17.02 27.36 3.73
CA THR A 179 18.41 27.12 4.17
C THR A 179 18.44 26.44 5.54
N LYS A 180 19.60 25.91 5.95
CA LYS A 180 19.75 25.32 7.29
C LYS A 180 19.35 26.26 8.43
N SER A 181 19.68 27.56 8.31
CA SER A 181 19.27 28.55 9.32
C SER A 181 17.78 28.86 9.28
N GLN A 182 17.16 28.83 8.09
CA GLN A 182 15.71 28.98 7.96
C GLN A 182 14.95 27.78 8.53
N LYS A 183 15.43 26.54 8.32
CA LYS A 183 14.85 25.34 8.95
C LYS A 183 14.77 25.50 10.48
N ALA A 184 15.85 25.95 11.14
CA ALA A 184 15.83 26.18 12.58
C ALA A 184 14.84 27.28 13.05
N VAL A 185 14.52 28.26 12.20
CA VAL A 185 13.48 29.26 12.48
C VAL A 185 12.09 28.64 12.32
N ILE A 186 11.88 27.88 11.24
CA ILE A 186 10.64 27.16 10.96
C ILE A 186 10.34 26.15 12.09
N GLU A 187 11.34 25.43 12.58
CA GLU A 187 11.21 24.51 13.71
C GLU A 187 10.65 25.19 14.95
N ARG A 188 11.10 26.42 15.25
CA ARG A 188 10.57 27.20 16.39
C ARG A 188 9.21 27.80 16.09
N GLU A 189 8.96 28.22 14.85
CA GLU A 189 7.68 28.78 14.41
C GLU A 189 6.56 27.74 14.51
N PHE A 190 6.86 26.48 14.21
CA PHE A 190 5.90 25.38 14.18
C PHE A 190 6.17 24.27 15.22
N GLU A 191 6.85 24.59 16.33
CA GLU A 191 7.32 23.60 17.31
C GLU A 191 6.21 22.64 17.78
N ASP A 192 5.07 23.17 18.21
CA ASP A 192 3.95 22.39 18.71
C ASP A 192 3.31 21.50 17.62
N GLU A 193 3.23 21.99 16.39
CA GLU A 193 2.65 21.25 15.26
C GLU A 193 3.60 20.16 14.75
N ILE A 194 4.91 20.44 14.70
CA ILE A 194 5.94 19.45 14.37
C ILE A 194 5.93 18.34 15.42
N LEU A 195 5.83 18.68 16.70
CA LEU A 195 5.76 17.67 17.77
C LEU A 195 4.46 16.85 17.68
N TYR A 196 3.34 17.47 17.31
CA TYR A 196 2.08 16.76 17.06
C TYR A 196 2.19 15.75 15.91
N GLU A 197 2.77 16.14 14.78
CA GLU A 197 2.99 15.22 13.64
C GLU A 197 3.93 14.07 14.01
N LYS A 198 4.99 14.34 14.79
CA LYS A 198 5.88 13.30 15.35
C LYS A 198 5.14 12.33 16.26
N PHE A 199 4.26 12.84 17.12
CA PHE A 199 3.43 12.03 18.01
C PHE A 199 2.50 11.11 17.20
N LEU A 200 1.87 11.59 16.13
CA LEU A 200 1.02 10.76 15.26
C LEU A 200 1.82 9.62 14.61
N GLN A 201 2.98 9.93 14.04
CA GLN A 201 3.82 8.92 13.38
C GLN A 201 4.34 7.86 14.36
N TRP A 202 4.81 8.28 15.53
CA TRP A 202 5.20 7.36 16.59
C TRP A 202 4.03 6.44 17.01
N THR A 203 2.85 7.02 17.21
CA THR A 203 1.64 6.27 17.59
C THR A 203 1.27 5.25 16.53
N PHE A 204 1.25 5.64 15.25
CA PHE A 204 1.01 4.73 14.14
C PHE A 204 2.02 3.58 14.12
N CYS A 205 3.33 3.90 14.14
CA CYS A 205 4.38 2.88 14.06
C CYS A 205 4.29 1.90 15.23
N ARG A 206 3.97 2.37 16.43
CA ARG A 206 3.80 1.52 17.62
C ARG A 206 2.62 0.57 17.45
N GLN A 207 1.42 1.09 17.15
CA GLN A 207 0.23 0.24 16.95
C GLN A 207 0.42 -0.75 15.80
N TRP A 208 1.01 -0.32 14.68
CA TRP A 208 1.29 -1.19 13.55
C TRP A 208 2.28 -2.30 13.90
N SER A 209 3.36 -1.97 14.63
CA SER A 209 4.36 -2.96 15.03
C SER A 209 3.80 -4.04 15.96
N GLN A 210 2.86 -3.66 16.84
CA GLN A 210 2.16 -4.59 17.73
C GLN A 210 1.23 -5.51 16.95
N LEU A 211 0.42 -4.98 16.03
CA LEU A 211 -0.46 -5.77 15.17
C LEU A 211 0.34 -6.74 14.29
N LYS A 212 1.45 -6.27 13.70
CA LYS A 212 2.34 -7.11 12.90
C LYS A 212 2.95 -8.24 13.73
N ALA A 213 3.39 -7.95 14.97
CA ALA A 213 3.90 -8.97 15.86
C ALA A 213 2.83 -10.04 16.17
N TYR A 214 1.61 -9.61 16.46
CA TYR A 214 0.47 -10.50 16.71
C TYR A 214 0.12 -11.41 15.52
N ALA A 215 0.18 -10.86 14.30
CA ALA A 215 0.02 -11.60 13.05
C ALA A 215 1.14 -12.64 12.86
N ASN A 216 2.39 -12.22 13.03
CA ASN A 216 3.55 -13.11 12.87
C ASN A 216 3.57 -14.24 13.91
N GLU A 217 3.11 -14.01 15.14
CA GLU A 217 2.94 -15.06 16.17
C GLU A 217 1.90 -16.13 15.79
N ARG A 218 1.03 -15.82 14.82
CA ARG A 218 -0.01 -16.72 14.28
C ARG A 218 0.35 -17.27 12.90
N ASP A 219 1.62 -17.16 12.50
CA ASP A 219 2.10 -17.53 11.16
C ASP A 219 1.37 -16.77 10.02
N ILE A 220 0.92 -15.53 10.27
CA ILE A 220 0.36 -14.63 9.26
C ILE A 220 1.42 -13.58 8.88
N LEU A 221 1.92 -13.65 7.66
CA LEU A 221 2.89 -12.69 7.12
C LEU A 221 2.17 -11.53 6.43
N LEU A 222 2.68 -10.31 6.62
CA LEU A 222 2.13 -9.13 5.96
C LEU A 222 2.83 -8.87 4.62
N ILE A 223 2.04 -8.65 3.57
CA ILE A 223 2.53 -8.19 2.27
C ILE A 223 2.23 -6.70 2.14
N GLY A 224 3.29 -5.89 2.20
CA GLY A 224 3.23 -4.46 1.94
C GLY A 224 3.37 -4.15 0.45
N ASP A 225 3.32 -2.86 0.14
CA ASP A 225 3.32 -2.37 -1.23
C ASP A 225 4.10 -1.06 -1.34
N ILE A 226 4.95 -0.97 -2.37
CA ILE A 226 5.76 0.20 -2.70
C ILE A 226 5.33 0.70 -4.09
N PRO A 227 4.66 1.86 -4.17
CA PRO A 227 4.53 2.60 -5.43
C PRO A 227 5.93 2.89 -5.97
N ILE A 228 6.25 2.56 -7.22
CA ILE A 228 7.62 2.83 -7.70
C ILE A 228 7.94 4.31 -7.58
N PHE A 229 7.05 5.21 -8.04
CA PHE A 229 7.23 6.65 -7.96
C PHE A 229 6.57 7.24 -6.72
N VAL A 230 7.07 8.40 -6.29
CA VAL A 230 6.54 9.17 -5.16
C VAL A 230 5.60 10.27 -5.67
N SER A 231 4.72 10.80 -4.81
CA SER A 231 3.93 11.99 -5.17
C SER A 231 4.85 13.20 -5.36
N GLY A 232 4.53 14.06 -6.34
CA GLY A 232 5.21 15.35 -6.52
C GLY A 232 5.02 16.26 -5.30
N ASP A 233 3.86 16.20 -4.66
CA ASP A 233 3.56 16.90 -3.42
C ASP A 233 3.91 16.00 -2.22
N SER A 234 5.21 15.84 -1.92
CA SER A 234 5.66 14.99 -0.81
C SER A 234 6.85 15.58 -0.07
N ALA A 235 7.00 15.16 1.19
CA ALA A 235 8.20 15.40 1.98
C ALA A 235 9.45 14.81 1.31
N ASP A 236 9.31 13.70 0.58
CA ASP A 236 10.43 13.06 -0.14
C ASP A 236 11.05 14.00 -1.17
N VAL A 237 10.21 14.59 -2.04
CA VAL A 237 10.66 15.49 -3.12
C VAL A 237 11.07 16.85 -2.56
N TRP A 238 10.33 17.36 -1.57
CA TRP A 238 10.64 18.65 -0.94
C TRP A 238 11.97 18.63 -0.18
N ALA A 239 12.25 17.57 0.57
CA ALA A 239 13.46 17.46 1.38
C ALA A 239 14.70 17.12 0.53
N GLU A 240 14.55 16.26 -0.48
CA GLU A 240 15.66 15.79 -1.31
C GLU A 240 15.37 15.87 -2.83
N PRO A 241 15.21 17.08 -3.39
CA PRO A 241 14.88 17.27 -4.81
C PRO A 241 15.96 16.70 -5.76
N ARG A 242 17.20 16.52 -5.29
CA ARG A 242 18.32 15.96 -6.06
C ARG A 242 18.11 14.50 -6.48
N LEU A 243 17.21 13.79 -5.81
CA LEU A 243 16.85 12.41 -6.15
C LEU A 243 15.91 12.34 -7.37
N PHE A 244 15.43 13.48 -7.86
CA PHE A 244 14.39 13.60 -8.86
C PHE A 244 14.79 14.51 -10.02
N GLN A 245 14.16 14.31 -11.17
CA GLN A 245 14.31 15.14 -12.36
C GLN A 245 13.45 16.41 -12.23
N VAL A 246 13.91 17.32 -11.38
CA VAL A 246 13.28 18.62 -11.12
C VAL A 246 14.25 19.76 -11.40
N ASP A 247 13.70 20.95 -11.68
CA ASP A 247 14.49 22.15 -11.88
C ASP A 247 15.05 22.72 -10.55
N SER A 248 15.72 23.87 -10.62
CA SER A 248 16.34 24.48 -9.45
C SER A 248 15.34 24.98 -8.38
N ASP A 249 14.07 25.16 -8.76
CA ASP A 249 12.98 25.58 -7.89
C ASP A 249 12.08 24.41 -7.44
N GLY A 250 12.31 23.21 -7.99
CA GLY A 250 11.64 21.97 -7.61
C GLY A 250 10.55 21.51 -8.57
N PHE A 251 10.31 22.23 -9.67
CA PHE A 251 9.29 21.84 -10.64
C PHE A 251 9.78 20.65 -11.47
N PRO A 252 8.96 19.59 -11.67
CA PRO A 252 9.33 18.48 -12.54
C PRO A 252 9.63 18.96 -13.96
N THR A 253 10.73 18.50 -14.55
CA THR A 253 11.03 18.72 -15.97
C THR A 253 10.39 17.65 -16.85
N VAL A 254 10.21 16.45 -16.26
CA VAL A 254 9.54 15.29 -16.83
C VAL A 254 8.74 14.58 -15.75
N VAL A 255 7.70 13.86 -16.16
CA VAL A 255 6.78 13.15 -15.28
C VAL A 255 6.53 11.73 -15.74
N ALA A 256 6.10 10.90 -14.79
CA ALA A 256 5.80 9.49 -15.01
C ALA A 256 4.45 9.29 -15.69
N GLY A 257 4.34 8.15 -16.37
CA GLY A 257 3.13 7.64 -16.94
C GLY A 257 3.38 6.30 -17.63
N VAL A 258 2.44 5.90 -18.48
CA VAL A 258 2.59 4.76 -19.39
C VAL A 258 2.15 5.15 -20.79
N PRO A 259 2.77 4.57 -21.85
CA PRO A 259 2.34 4.82 -23.21
C PRO A 259 0.92 4.28 -23.45
N PRO A 260 0.29 4.60 -24.60
CA PRO A 260 -0.94 3.95 -25.02
C PRO A 260 -0.86 2.43 -24.97
N ASP A 261 -1.91 1.81 -24.46
CA ASP A 261 -2.07 0.37 -24.39
C ASP A 261 -3.52 -0.02 -24.68
N TYR A 262 -3.85 -1.31 -24.48
CA TYR A 262 -5.19 -1.83 -24.72
C TYR A 262 -6.24 -1.34 -23.71
N PHE A 263 -5.82 -0.72 -22.60
CA PHE A 263 -6.70 -0.07 -21.62
C PHE A 263 -6.90 1.43 -21.90
N SER A 264 -5.90 2.11 -22.48
CA SER A 264 -5.96 3.55 -22.76
C SER A 264 -5.36 3.94 -24.11
N ALA A 265 -6.19 4.52 -24.99
CA ALA A 265 -5.78 5.01 -26.31
C ALA A 265 -4.75 6.16 -26.26
N THR A 266 -4.68 6.90 -25.15
CA THR A 266 -3.76 8.03 -24.96
C THR A 266 -2.67 7.74 -23.93
N GLY A 267 -2.58 6.51 -23.44
CA GLY A 267 -1.77 6.16 -22.29
C GLY A 267 -2.31 6.78 -21.00
N GLN A 268 -1.50 6.80 -19.95
CA GLN A 268 -1.88 7.39 -18.67
C GLN A 268 -0.79 8.36 -18.23
N LEU A 269 -1.17 9.60 -17.95
CA LEU A 269 -0.29 10.62 -17.39
C LEU A 269 -0.49 10.62 -15.87
N TRP A 270 0.48 10.08 -15.13
CA TRP A 270 0.36 9.98 -13.67
C TRP A 270 0.84 11.24 -12.95
N GLY A 271 1.77 11.97 -13.56
CA GLY A 271 2.24 13.27 -13.07
C GLY A 271 3.29 13.18 -11.94
N ASN A 272 3.67 11.98 -11.49
CA ASN A 272 4.75 11.81 -10.51
C ASN A 272 6.09 12.31 -11.08
N PRO A 273 6.97 12.93 -10.26
CA PRO A 273 8.33 13.22 -10.68
C PRO A 273 9.11 11.92 -10.90
N LEU A 274 9.98 11.92 -11.92
CA LEU A 274 10.85 10.80 -12.22
C LEU A 274 12.16 10.89 -11.44
N TYR A 275 12.77 9.73 -11.18
CA TYR A 275 14.05 9.65 -10.46
C TYR A 275 15.22 10.14 -11.32
N ASP A 276 16.18 10.81 -10.68
CA ASP A 276 17.53 10.97 -11.21
C ASP A 276 18.35 9.71 -10.86
N TRP A 277 18.18 8.64 -11.66
CA TRP A 277 18.87 7.37 -11.42
C TRP A 277 20.41 7.50 -11.45
N LYS A 278 20.97 8.54 -12.09
CA LYS A 278 22.42 8.80 -12.04
C LYS A 278 22.83 9.28 -10.66
N TYR A 279 22.04 10.15 -10.04
CA TYR A 279 22.28 10.60 -8.66
C TYR A 279 22.06 9.47 -7.65
N HIS A 280 21.01 8.66 -7.82
CA HIS A 280 20.80 7.45 -7.01
C HIS A 280 22.00 6.50 -7.11
N LYS A 281 22.47 6.20 -8.32
CA LYS A 281 23.67 5.37 -8.52
C LYS A 281 24.91 5.96 -7.86
N LYS A 282 25.14 7.28 -7.98
CA LYS A 282 26.26 7.98 -7.34
C LYS A 282 26.24 7.84 -5.82
N THR A 283 25.06 7.75 -5.21
CA THR A 283 24.85 7.57 -3.77
C THR A 283 24.60 6.11 -3.39
N ASN A 284 24.91 5.16 -4.29
CA ASN A 284 24.72 3.72 -4.08
C ASN A 284 23.28 3.39 -3.64
N TYR A 285 22.31 4.07 -4.23
CA TYR A 285 20.87 3.89 -4.03
C TYR A 285 20.43 4.00 -2.56
N GLU A 286 21.17 4.76 -1.73
CA GLU A 286 20.97 4.85 -0.29
C GLU A 286 19.51 5.15 0.11
N TRP A 287 18.87 6.12 -0.54
CA TRP A 287 17.47 6.46 -0.29
C TRP A 287 16.51 5.28 -0.52
N TRP A 288 16.71 4.53 -1.60
CA TRP A 288 15.92 3.33 -1.89
C TRP A 288 16.16 2.22 -0.87
N MET A 289 17.41 2.06 -0.42
CA MET A 289 17.74 1.08 0.62
C MET A 289 17.06 1.41 1.96
N GLU A 290 17.04 2.69 2.34
CA GLU A 290 16.29 3.17 3.51
C GLU A 290 14.77 3.00 3.36
N ARG A 291 14.24 3.21 2.15
CA ARG A 291 12.83 2.95 1.83
C ARG A 291 12.48 1.46 2.03
N PHE A 292 13.31 0.54 1.54
CA PHE A 292 13.12 -0.89 1.77
C PHE A 292 13.25 -1.26 3.25
N LYS A 293 14.26 -0.73 3.96
CA LYS A 293 14.42 -0.98 5.40
C LYS A 293 13.15 -0.60 6.16
N THR A 294 12.59 0.56 5.84
CA THR A 294 11.34 1.04 6.44
C THR A 294 10.16 0.11 6.10
N GLN A 295 10.02 -0.30 4.83
CA GLN A 295 8.93 -1.24 4.49
C GLN A 295 9.09 -2.63 5.11
N PHE A 296 10.30 -3.13 5.35
CA PHE A 296 10.49 -4.40 6.07
C PHE A 296 10.28 -4.30 7.59
N LEU A 297 10.19 -3.07 8.13
CA LEU A 297 9.63 -2.85 9.46
C LEU A 297 8.11 -3.03 9.42
N LEU A 298 7.44 -2.48 8.41
CA LEU A 298 5.98 -2.53 8.27
C LEU A 298 5.46 -3.89 7.75
N SER A 299 6.23 -4.60 6.94
CA SER A 299 5.79 -5.82 6.25
C SER A 299 6.86 -6.91 6.29
N ASP A 300 6.47 -8.13 5.94
CA ASP A 300 7.36 -9.28 5.85
C ASP A 300 7.74 -9.60 4.41
N ILE A 301 6.86 -9.24 3.46
CA ILE A 301 7.05 -9.33 2.00
C ILE A 301 6.67 -7.97 1.40
N VAL A 302 7.36 -7.52 0.37
CA VAL A 302 7.09 -6.23 -0.28
C VAL A 302 6.75 -6.42 -1.75
N ARG A 303 5.58 -5.96 -2.19
CA ARG A 303 5.30 -5.76 -3.62
C ARG A 303 5.95 -4.47 -4.10
N ILE A 304 6.64 -4.50 -5.23
CA ILE A 304 7.05 -3.30 -5.97
C ILE A 304 6.05 -3.11 -7.10
N ASP A 305 5.23 -2.07 -6.96
CA ASP A 305 4.32 -1.59 -7.98
C ASP A 305 5.09 -1.11 -9.22
N HIS A 306 4.55 -1.34 -10.41
CA HIS A 306 5.15 -0.95 -11.68
C HIS A 306 6.63 -1.35 -11.79
N PHE A 307 6.95 -2.59 -11.42
CA PHE A 307 8.32 -3.13 -11.36
C PHE A 307 9.11 -2.87 -12.64
N ARG A 308 8.42 -2.91 -13.79
CA ARG A 308 9.04 -2.66 -15.10
C ARG A 308 9.81 -1.33 -15.17
N GLY A 309 9.41 -0.33 -14.37
CA GLY A 309 10.09 0.96 -14.21
C GLY A 309 11.55 0.86 -13.74
N LEU A 310 11.94 -0.27 -13.14
CA LEU A 310 13.32 -0.56 -12.74
C LEU A 310 14.17 -1.09 -13.90
N GLU A 311 13.56 -1.59 -14.97
CA GLU A 311 14.25 -1.94 -16.22
C GLU A 311 14.31 -0.71 -17.14
N SER A 312 13.15 -0.12 -17.43
CA SER A 312 12.98 1.11 -18.22
C SER A 312 11.71 1.81 -17.76
N TYR A 313 11.55 3.11 -17.95
CA TYR A 313 10.34 3.85 -17.59
C TYR A 313 9.92 4.81 -18.70
N TRP A 314 8.64 5.16 -18.75
CA TRP A 314 8.11 6.08 -19.74
C TRP A 314 8.24 7.52 -19.23
N GLU A 315 9.09 8.30 -19.89
CA GLU A 315 9.41 9.68 -19.55
C GLU A 315 8.60 10.63 -20.41
N ILE A 316 7.73 11.43 -19.79
CA ILE A 316 6.85 12.39 -20.47
C ILE A 316 7.30 13.83 -20.12
N PRO A 317 7.45 14.76 -21.09
CA PRO A 317 7.67 16.17 -20.78
C PRO A 317 6.59 16.74 -19.86
N ALA A 318 6.98 17.46 -18.81
CA ALA A 318 6.05 17.89 -17.75
C ALA A 318 4.93 18.85 -18.22
N ASP A 319 5.10 19.50 -19.36
CA ASP A 319 4.11 20.38 -20.01
C ASP A 319 3.13 19.62 -20.93
N SER A 320 3.24 18.29 -21.02
CA SER A 320 2.35 17.47 -21.85
C SER A 320 0.98 17.29 -21.20
N GLU A 321 -0.09 17.43 -22.00
CA GLU A 321 -1.46 17.14 -21.57
C GLU A 321 -1.78 15.63 -21.55
N THR A 322 -1.00 14.81 -22.25
CA THR A 322 -1.20 13.35 -22.38
C THR A 322 0.13 12.60 -22.35
N ALA A 323 0.08 11.27 -22.24
CA ALA A 323 1.27 10.42 -22.23
C ALA A 323 1.82 10.08 -23.62
N LEU A 324 1.20 10.57 -24.71
CA LEU A 324 1.56 10.23 -26.09
C LEU A 324 2.99 10.61 -26.47
N ASN A 325 3.47 11.75 -25.96
CA ASN A 325 4.75 12.35 -26.34
C ASN A 325 5.91 11.90 -25.44
N GLY A 326 5.75 10.79 -24.73
CA GLY A 326 6.84 10.24 -23.93
C GLY A 326 7.83 9.39 -24.72
N LYS A 327 8.84 8.88 -24.02
CA LYS A 327 9.84 7.94 -24.56
C LYS A 327 10.27 6.95 -23.48
N TRP A 328 10.72 5.76 -23.89
CA TRP A 328 11.35 4.82 -22.98
C TRP A 328 12.76 5.28 -22.61
N VAL A 329 13.06 5.28 -21.31
CA VAL A 329 14.37 5.59 -20.75
C VAL A 329 14.80 4.44 -19.83
N ASP A 330 16.07 4.09 -19.84
CA ASP A 330 16.62 3.03 -19.00
C ASP A 330 16.48 3.36 -17.50
N GLY A 331 15.99 2.38 -16.74
CA GLY A 331 16.02 2.36 -15.28
C GLY A 331 17.40 1.91 -14.75
N PRO A 332 17.50 1.60 -13.45
CA PRO A 332 18.77 1.22 -12.83
C PRO A 332 19.17 -0.25 -13.08
N LYS A 333 18.26 -1.10 -13.56
CA LYS A 333 18.48 -2.51 -13.94
C LYS A 333 19.19 -3.30 -12.82
N ASP A 334 20.15 -4.14 -13.18
CA ASP A 334 20.77 -5.15 -12.31
C ASP A 334 21.45 -4.56 -11.07
N GLU A 335 22.18 -3.46 -11.22
CA GLU A 335 23.01 -2.87 -10.16
C GLU A 335 22.18 -2.48 -8.93
N PHE A 336 20.93 -2.06 -9.13
CA PHE A 336 20.00 -1.76 -8.05
C PHE A 336 19.75 -2.97 -7.15
N PHE A 337 19.47 -4.13 -7.76
CA PHE A 337 19.17 -5.36 -7.04
C PHE A 337 20.43 -5.99 -6.44
N GLU A 338 21.58 -5.84 -7.08
CA GLU A 338 22.86 -6.24 -6.50
C GLU A 338 23.17 -5.45 -5.21
N VAL A 339 22.93 -4.14 -5.22
CA VAL A 339 23.05 -3.29 -4.02
C VAL A 339 22.00 -3.65 -2.97
N LEU A 340 20.78 -3.98 -3.39
CA LEU A 340 19.71 -4.43 -2.50
C LEU A 340 20.10 -5.71 -1.76
N ILE A 341 20.51 -6.75 -2.48
CA ILE A 341 20.94 -8.03 -1.90
C ILE A 341 22.13 -7.82 -0.97
N LYS A 342 23.11 -7.01 -1.39
CA LYS A 342 24.27 -6.68 -0.55
C LYS A 342 23.87 -5.96 0.74
N THR A 343 22.87 -5.08 0.68
CA THR A 343 22.40 -4.31 1.84
C THR A 343 21.70 -5.20 2.87
N PHE A 344 20.90 -6.16 2.42
CA PHE A 344 20.15 -7.05 3.31
C PHE A 344 20.89 -8.36 3.64
N GLY A 345 21.98 -8.68 2.93
CA GLY A 345 22.81 -9.87 3.14
C GLY A 345 22.23 -11.16 2.55
N GLU A 346 20.98 -11.15 2.16
CA GLU A 346 20.25 -12.21 1.46
C GLU A 346 19.22 -11.60 0.49
N GLU A 347 18.63 -12.41 -0.38
CA GLU A 347 17.55 -11.98 -1.27
C GLU A 347 16.31 -11.61 -0.45
N PRO A 348 15.90 -10.34 -0.39
CA PRO A 348 14.73 -9.95 0.36
C PRO A 348 13.45 -10.43 -0.34
N PRO A 349 12.39 -10.78 0.41
CA PRO A 349 11.15 -11.28 -0.17
C PRO A 349 10.38 -10.17 -0.87
N ILE A 350 10.49 -10.13 -2.19
CA ILE A 350 9.89 -9.11 -3.04
C ILE A 350 8.99 -9.75 -4.08
N ILE A 351 7.82 -9.16 -4.32
CA ILE A 351 6.91 -9.49 -5.42
C ILE A 351 7.05 -8.40 -6.49
N ALA A 352 7.25 -8.79 -7.74
CA ALA A 352 7.27 -7.88 -8.87
C ALA A 352 5.84 -7.72 -9.43
N GLU A 353 5.29 -6.51 -9.38
CA GLU A 353 4.11 -6.18 -10.17
C GLU A 353 4.53 -6.01 -11.64
N ASP A 354 4.26 -7.04 -12.44
CA ASP A 354 4.67 -7.17 -13.84
C ASP A 354 3.45 -7.35 -14.77
N LEU A 355 2.39 -6.59 -14.53
CA LEU A 355 1.20 -6.56 -15.38
C LEU A 355 1.36 -5.58 -16.55
N GLY A 356 0.43 -5.65 -17.51
CA GLY A 356 0.46 -4.82 -18.71
C GLY A 356 1.35 -5.38 -19.82
N ILE A 357 1.80 -4.52 -20.73
CA ILE A 357 2.69 -4.90 -21.83
C ILE A 357 4.13 -4.98 -21.32
N ILE A 358 4.60 -6.20 -21.06
CA ILE A 358 5.92 -6.49 -20.50
C ILE A 358 6.85 -7.09 -21.54
N THR A 359 8.05 -6.51 -21.67
CA THR A 359 9.12 -6.96 -22.57
C THR A 359 9.88 -8.16 -21.99
N ASP A 360 10.63 -8.88 -22.83
CA ASP A 360 11.46 -9.99 -22.37
C ASP A 360 12.60 -9.54 -21.44
N ASP A 361 13.10 -8.31 -21.58
CA ASP A 361 14.12 -7.74 -20.70
C ASP A 361 13.60 -7.55 -19.26
N VAL A 362 12.35 -7.10 -19.10
CA VAL A 362 11.71 -6.99 -17.78
C VAL A 362 11.52 -8.37 -17.15
N ARG A 363 11.13 -9.39 -17.94
CA ARG A 363 11.01 -10.78 -17.48
C ARG A 363 12.37 -11.34 -17.07
N ALA A 364 13.41 -11.09 -17.87
CA ALA A 364 14.76 -11.50 -17.59
C ALA A 364 15.29 -10.86 -16.30
N LEU A 365 15.02 -9.57 -16.06
CA LEU A 365 15.38 -8.88 -14.82
C LEU A 365 14.68 -9.52 -13.61
N ARG A 366 13.37 -9.72 -13.69
CA ARG A 366 12.59 -10.40 -12.65
C ARG A 366 13.15 -11.80 -12.33
N ASP A 367 13.38 -12.60 -13.36
CA ASP A 367 13.79 -14.00 -13.23
C ASP A 367 15.25 -14.13 -12.75
N LYS A 368 16.13 -13.21 -13.17
CA LYS A 368 17.53 -13.15 -12.70
C LYS A 368 17.62 -13.01 -11.18
N PHE A 369 16.71 -12.25 -10.58
CA PHE A 369 16.66 -12.03 -9.13
C PHE A 369 15.60 -12.89 -8.42
N GLY A 370 15.06 -13.92 -9.09
CA GLY A 370 14.15 -14.88 -8.47
C GLY A 370 12.82 -14.31 -7.98
N LEU A 371 12.39 -13.15 -8.50
CA LEU A 371 11.22 -12.44 -8.00
C LEU A 371 9.92 -13.07 -8.53
N PRO A 372 8.95 -13.43 -7.68
CA PRO A 372 7.63 -13.84 -8.17
C PRO A 372 6.92 -12.69 -8.88
N GLY A 373 6.49 -12.94 -10.11
CA GLY A 373 5.57 -12.06 -10.86
C GLY A 373 4.10 -12.28 -10.46
N MET A 374 3.19 -11.54 -11.08
CA MET A 374 1.75 -11.57 -10.78
C MET A 374 0.95 -12.21 -11.92
N LYS A 375 -0.13 -12.91 -11.56
CA LYS A 375 -1.08 -13.53 -12.49
C LYS A 375 -2.51 -13.27 -12.05
N ILE A 376 -3.29 -12.56 -12.85
CA ILE A 376 -4.66 -12.16 -12.52
C ILE A 376 -5.66 -12.99 -13.31
N LEU A 377 -6.46 -13.81 -12.63
CA LEU A 377 -7.42 -14.72 -13.29
C LEU A 377 -8.47 -13.98 -14.11
N GLN A 378 -8.92 -12.79 -13.70
CA GLN A 378 -9.86 -11.98 -14.51
C GLN A 378 -9.31 -11.63 -15.90
N PHE A 379 -7.99 -11.67 -16.12
CA PHE A 379 -7.37 -11.47 -17.44
C PHE A 379 -7.20 -12.76 -18.26
N ALA A 380 -7.61 -13.91 -17.73
CA ALA A 380 -7.33 -15.23 -18.33
C ALA A 380 -8.34 -15.69 -19.39
N PHE A 381 -9.52 -15.06 -19.46
CA PHE A 381 -10.69 -15.65 -20.12
C PHE A 381 -11.17 -14.97 -21.40
N GLU A 382 -10.67 -13.78 -21.75
CA GLU A 382 -11.02 -13.11 -23.02
C GLU A 382 -10.28 -13.71 -24.23
N ASP A 383 -9.01 -14.09 -24.05
CA ASP A 383 -8.18 -14.75 -25.06
C ASP A 383 -8.23 -16.27 -24.94
N GLU A 384 -8.01 -17.01 -26.04
CA GLU A 384 -8.04 -18.49 -26.03
C GLU A 384 -6.90 -19.10 -25.18
N ASP A 385 -5.68 -18.59 -25.32
CA ASP A 385 -4.49 -19.11 -24.63
C ASP A 385 -3.73 -18.00 -23.88
N SER A 386 -4.41 -17.44 -22.88
CA SER A 386 -3.85 -16.39 -22.02
C SER A 386 -2.74 -16.94 -21.11
N ASN A 387 -1.66 -16.17 -20.93
CA ASN A 387 -0.60 -16.46 -19.97
C ASN A 387 -1.06 -16.34 -18.50
N TYR A 388 -2.29 -15.88 -18.26
CA TYR A 388 -2.92 -15.82 -16.95
C TYR A 388 -3.69 -17.10 -16.58
N LEU A 389 -3.90 -18.03 -17.52
CA LEU A 389 -4.56 -19.31 -17.24
C LEU A 389 -3.70 -20.19 -16.32
N PRO A 390 -4.28 -20.88 -15.32
CA PRO A 390 -3.52 -21.69 -14.36
C PRO A 390 -2.49 -22.65 -14.95
N TYR A 391 -2.77 -23.30 -16.08
CA TYR A 391 -1.82 -24.24 -16.70
C TYR A 391 -0.59 -23.56 -17.34
N ASN A 392 -0.66 -22.25 -17.59
CA ASN A 392 0.44 -21.43 -18.12
C ASN A 392 1.21 -20.68 -17.01
N GLN A 393 0.76 -20.74 -15.75
CA GLN A 393 1.38 -20.01 -14.66
C GLN A 393 2.65 -20.74 -14.16
N PRO A 394 3.79 -20.06 -14.00
CA PRO A 394 4.97 -20.66 -13.38
C PRO A 394 4.75 -20.83 -11.88
N TYR A 395 5.50 -21.72 -11.23
CA TYR A 395 5.44 -21.85 -9.77
C TYR A 395 5.82 -20.53 -9.07
N ASN A 396 6.88 -19.84 -9.52
CA ASN A 396 7.32 -18.59 -8.89
C ASN A 396 6.47 -17.39 -9.36
N CYS A 397 5.20 -17.39 -8.99
CA CYS A 397 4.31 -16.24 -9.16
C CYS A 397 3.29 -16.16 -8.02
N VAL A 398 2.54 -15.06 -8.03
CA VAL A 398 1.38 -14.82 -7.18
C VAL A 398 0.13 -14.83 -8.05
N CYS A 399 -0.75 -15.80 -7.83
CA CYS A 399 -2.05 -15.87 -8.49
C CYS A 399 -3.06 -15.01 -7.71
N TYR A 400 -3.82 -14.20 -8.41
CA TYR A 400 -4.93 -13.42 -7.86
C TYR A 400 -6.21 -13.74 -8.61
N THR A 401 -7.36 -13.65 -7.93
CA THR A 401 -8.65 -13.56 -8.64
C THR A 401 -8.72 -12.20 -9.36
N GLY A 402 -8.57 -11.12 -8.60
CA GLY A 402 -8.37 -9.73 -9.04
C GLY A 402 -7.47 -8.99 -8.04
N THR A 403 -7.05 -7.77 -8.38
CA THR A 403 -6.36 -6.83 -7.47
C THR A 403 -7.34 -5.76 -6.96
N HIS A 404 -6.83 -4.73 -6.30
CA HIS A 404 -7.63 -3.55 -5.90
C HIS A 404 -8.06 -2.67 -7.10
N ASP A 405 -7.36 -2.76 -8.23
CA ASP A 405 -7.67 -2.03 -9.47
C ASP A 405 -8.69 -2.74 -10.33
N ASN A 406 -8.90 -4.03 -10.08
CA ASN A 406 -9.92 -4.83 -10.75
C ASN A 406 -11.29 -4.57 -10.14
N ASP A 407 -12.33 -4.89 -10.91
CA ASP A 407 -13.66 -5.07 -10.32
C ASP A 407 -13.66 -6.33 -9.42
N THR A 408 -14.66 -6.45 -8.55
CA THR A 408 -14.89 -7.73 -7.85
C THR A 408 -15.13 -8.84 -8.86
N THR A 409 -14.85 -10.09 -8.54
CA THR A 409 -15.04 -11.19 -9.51
C THR A 409 -16.50 -11.31 -9.95
N THR A 410 -17.44 -11.05 -9.04
CA THR A 410 -18.87 -11.04 -9.36
C THR A 410 -19.23 -9.85 -10.27
N GLY A 411 -18.71 -8.64 -9.99
CA GLY A 411 -18.90 -7.46 -10.85
C GLY A 411 -18.28 -7.62 -12.25
N TRP A 412 -17.06 -8.12 -12.30
CA TRP A 412 -16.37 -8.47 -13.54
C TRP A 412 -17.16 -9.49 -14.37
N TYR A 413 -17.59 -10.61 -13.77
CA TYR A 413 -18.30 -11.65 -14.50
C TYR A 413 -19.65 -11.17 -15.05
N ALA A 414 -20.32 -10.25 -14.35
CA ALA A 414 -21.58 -9.66 -14.78
C ALA A 414 -21.44 -8.78 -16.04
N THR A 415 -20.24 -8.24 -16.29
CA THR A 415 -19.96 -7.33 -17.41
C THR A 415 -19.03 -7.92 -18.48
N ALA A 416 -18.39 -9.07 -18.20
CA ALA A 416 -17.52 -9.78 -19.12
C ALA A 416 -18.26 -10.25 -20.39
N SER A 417 -17.50 -10.44 -21.47
CA SER A 417 -18.05 -10.92 -22.74
C SER A 417 -18.67 -12.32 -22.57
N GLU A 418 -19.71 -12.65 -23.35
CA GLU A 418 -20.30 -14.00 -23.28
C GLU A 418 -19.28 -15.09 -23.65
N LYS A 419 -18.32 -14.77 -24.53
CA LYS A 419 -17.19 -15.63 -24.85
C LYS A 419 -16.37 -15.95 -23.59
N ALA A 420 -15.99 -14.92 -22.81
CA ALA A 420 -15.26 -15.12 -21.56
C ALA A 420 -16.09 -15.87 -20.52
N ARG A 421 -17.37 -15.54 -20.37
CA ARG A 421 -18.29 -16.20 -19.44
C ARG A 421 -18.48 -17.68 -19.75
N ASP A 422 -18.62 -18.04 -21.03
CA ASP A 422 -18.67 -19.42 -21.49
C ASP A 422 -17.36 -20.16 -21.21
N LYS A 423 -16.22 -19.53 -21.52
CA LYS A 423 -14.91 -20.11 -21.25
C LYS A 423 -14.72 -20.38 -19.75
N VAL A 424 -15.14 -19.48 -18.87
CA VAL A 424 -15.12 -19.69 -17.40
C VAL A 424 -15.91 -20.95 -17.03
N ARG A 425 -17.17 -21.07 -17.49
CA ARG A 425 -18.03 -22.22 -17.17
C ARG A 425 -17.43 -23.53 -17.62
N ARG A 426 -16.88 -23.58 -18.85
CA ARG A 426 -16.23 -24.78 -19.39
C ARG A 426 -14.90 -25.10 -18.70
N TYR A 427 -14.05 -24.11 -18.47
CA TYR A 427 -12.72 -24.29 -17.89
C TYR A 427 -12.80 -24.73 -16.42
N MET A 428 -13.69 -24.13 -15.64
CA MET A 428 -13.86 -24.43 -14.22
C MET A 428 -14.90 -25.53 -13.97
N ASN A 429 -15.57 -26.02 -15.03
CA ASN A 429 -16.66 -27.00 -14.95
C ASN A 429 -17.74 -26.60 -13.93
N THR A 430 -18.31 -25.41 -14.12
CA THR A 430 -19.27 -24.77 -13.19
C THR A 430 -20.44 -24.16 -13.95
N ASP A 431 -21.57 -23.96 -13.27
CA ASP A 431 -22.68 -23.13 -13.74
C ASP A 431 -22.47 -21.62 -13.46
N ALA A 432 -21.38 -21.28 -12.76
CA ALA A 432 -21.01 -19.93 -12.33
C ALA A 432 -22.02 -19.26 -11.36
N SER A 433 -22.87 -20.04 -10.69
CA SER A 433 -23.82 -19.53 -9.68
C SER A 433 -23.11 -18.92 -8.46
N GLN A 434 -21.86 -19.32 -8.19
CA GLN A 434 -20.99 -18.73 -7.18
C GLN A 434 -19.61 -18.42 -7.78
N VAL A 435 -19.60 -17.60 -8.83
CA VAL A 435 -18.40 -17.33 -9.64
C VAL A 435 -17.18 -16.89 -8.82
N SER A 436 -17.37 -16.07 -7.77
CA SER A 436 -16.25 -15.70 -6.88
C SER A 436 -15.62 -16.92 -6.22
N TRP A 437 -16.41 -17.90 -5.77
CA TRP A 437 -15.88 -19.14 -5.19
C TRP A 437 -15.30 -20.11 -6.22
N ASP A 438 -15.80 -20.10 -7.47
CA ASP A 438 -15.17 -20.81 -8.59
C ASP A 438 -13.76 -20.27 -8.86
N PHE A 439 -13.63 -18.94 -8.84
CA PHE A 439 -12.36 -18.24 -8.98
C PHE A 439 -11.43 -18.48 -7.78
N ILE A 440 -11.92 -18.43 -6.55
CA ILE A 440 -11.14 -18.75 -5.34
C ILE A 440 -10.56 -20.16 -5.43
N ARG A 441 -11.39 -21.16 -5.78
CA ARG A 441 -10.92 -22.55 -5.97
C ARG A 441 -9.87 -22.67 -7.08
N THR A 442 -10.09 -21.99 -8.21
CA THR A 442 -9.14 -21.98 -9.33
C THR A 442 -7.81 -21.30 -8.96
N CYS A 443 -7.87 -20.18 -8.23
CA CYS A 443 -6.71 -19.46 -7.73
C CYS A 443 -5.90 -20.33 -6.77
N PHE A 444 -6.58 -20.98 -5.81
CA PHE A 444 -5.94 -21.82 -4.81
C PHE A 444 -5.40 -23.12 -5.43
N GLY A 445 -6.10 -23.69 -6.43
CA GLY A 445 -5.65 -24.86 -7.18
C GLY A 445 -4.52 -24.60 -8.19
N SER A 446 -4.20 -23.34 -8.49
CA SER A 446 -3.14 -22.97 -9.44
C SER A 446 -1.75 -23.45 -8.99
N PRO A 447 -0.76 -23.61 -9.89
CA PRO A 447 0.61 -23.98 -9.51
C PRO A 447 1.37 -22.88 -8.76
N ALA A 448 0.83 -21.66 -8.69
CA ALA A 448 1.48 -20.49 -8.11
C ALA A 448 1.90 -20.71 -6.64
N ARG A 449 3.09 -20.19 -6.30
CA ARG A 449 3.65 -20.19 -4.94
C ARG A 449 2.72 -19.49 -3.97
N PHE A 450 2.20 -18.31 -4.34
CA PHE A 450 1.22 -17.57 -3.54
C PHE A 450 -0.12 -17.49 -4.28
N ALA A 451 -1.22 -17.59 -3.55
CA ALA A 451 -2.56 -17.32 -4.05
C ALA A 451 -3.25 -16.31 -3.14
N ILE A 452 -3.72 -15.20 -3.70
CA ILE A 452 -4.28 -14.10 -2.93
C ILE A 452 -5.62 -13.68 -3.52
N ILE A 453 -6.61 -13.48 -2.66
CA ILE A 453 -7.95 -13.08 -3.08
C ILE A 453 -8.34 -11.76 -2.41
N PRO A 454 -8.97 -10.80 -3.11
CA PRO A 454 -9.61 -9.67 -2.46
C PRO A 454 -10.70 -10.15 -1.50
N VAL A 455 -10.83 -9.50 -0.35
CA VAL A 455 -11.86 -9.88 0.65
C VAL A 455 -13.28 -9.84 0.07
N GLN A 456 -13.53 -8.97 -0.91
CA GLN A 456 -14.83 -8.85 -1.57
C GLN A 456 -15.29 -10.16 -2.25
N ASP A 457 -14.34 -10.94 -2.77
CA ASP A 457 -14.64 -12.20 -3.44
C ASP A 457 -15.12 -13.28 -2.46
N LEU A 458 -14.69 -13.25 -1.20
CA LEU A 458 -15.20 -14.17 -0.17
C LEU A 458 -16.70 -14.01 0.04
N PHE A 459 -17.19 -12.78 -0.09
CA PHE A 459 -18.57 -12.41 0.15
C PHE A 459 -19.41 -12.30 -1.13
N CYS A 460 -18.83 -12.63 -2.30
CA CYS A 460 -19.50 -12.55 -3.60
C CYS A 460 -20.09 -11.15 -3.88
N GLN A 461 -19.41 -10.09 -3.41
CA GLN A 461 -19.87 -8.72 -3.58
C GLN A 461 -19.74 -8.25 -5.03
N GLY A 462 -20.61 -7.33 -5.45
CA GLY A 462 -20.67 -6.78 -6.80
C GLY A 462 -19.74 -5.58 -7.02
N SER A 463 -19.97 -4.84 -8.11
CA SER A 463 -19.13 -3.70 -8.51
C SER A 463 -19.23 -2.49 -7.59
N ASP A 464 -20.29 -2.42 -6.78
CA ASP A 464 -20.49 -1.45 -5.70
C ASP A 464 -19.43 -1.57 -4.58
N CYS A 465 -18.76 -2.71 -4.49
CA CYS A 465 -17.69 -2.95 -3.50
C CYS A 465 -16.27 -2.87 -4.09
N ARG A 466 -16.13 -2.34 -5.31
CA ARG A 466 -14.83 -2.19 -5.98
C ARG A 466 -13.94 -1.19 -5.22
N MET A 467 -12.67 -1.53 -5.03
CA MET A 467 -11.75 -0.67 -4.27
C MET A 467 -11.27 0.53 -5.08
N ASN A 468 -10.87 0.33 -6.34
CA ASN A 468 -10.43 1.41 -7.22
C ASN A 468 -10.86 1.16 -8.67
N THR A 469 -11.24 2.24 -9.36
CA THR A 469 -11.41 2.26 -10.82
C THR A 469 -10.31 3.14 -11.43
N PRO A 470 -9.25 2.56 -12.00
CA PRO A 470 -8.19 3.31 -12.66
C PRO A 470 -8.73 4.32 -13.67
N GLY A 471 -8.17 5.53 -13.68
CA GLY A 471 -8.59 6.63 -14.55
C GLY A 471 -9.78 7.46 -14.04
N LYS A 472 -10.45 7.07 -12.94
CA LYS A 472 -11.40 7.93 -12.24
C LYS A 472 -10.73 8.62 -11.06
N ALA A 473 -10.93 9.92 -10.91
CA ALA A 473 -10.35 10.69 -9.83
C ALA A 473 -11.04 10.44 -8.48
N ASP A 474 -12.38 10.36 -8.47
CA ASP A 474 -13.19 10.30 -7.24
C ASP A 474 -13.98 8.98 -7.11
N GLY A 475 -14.41 8.68 -5.88
CA GLY A 475 -15.21 7.50 -5.55
C GLY A 475 -14.40 6.21 -5.35
N ASN A 476 -13.09 6.33 -5.15
CA ASN A 476 -12.19 5.20 -4.92
C ASN A 476 -11.76 5.10 -3.45
N TRP A 477 -11.18 3.96 -3.09
CA TRP A 477 -10.53 3.65 -1.81
C TRP A 477 -11.46 3.62 -0.59
N ALA A 478 -12.76 3.83 -0.82
CA ALA A 478 -13.74 4.00 0.23
C ALA A 478 -14.35 2.68 0.71
N TYR A 479 -14.22 1.57 -0.02
CA TYR A 479 -14.84 0.30 0.35
C TYR A 479 -14.51 -0.13 1.80
N ARG A 480 -15.55 -0.51 2.54
CA ARG A 480 -15.48 -1.12 3.88
C ARG A 480 -16.30 -2.40 3.93
N MET A 481 -15.75 -3.42 4.58
CA MET A 481 -16.50 -4.63 4.86
C MET A 481 -17.33 -4.47 6.13
N LYS A 482 -18.54 -5.02 6.11
CA LYS A 482 -19.41 -5.12 7.29
C LYS A 482 -18.88 -6.16 8.27
N LYS A 483 -19.05 -5.86 9.56
CA LYS A 483 -18.58 -6.71 10.67
C LYS A 483 -19.21 -8.11 10.65
N GLU A 484 -20.44 -8.19 10.16
CA GLU A 484 -21.28 -9.38 10.10
C GLU A 484 -20.83 -10.36 9.01
N LEU A 485 -19.97 -9.96 8.08
CA LEU A 485 -19.50 -10.82 7.00
C LEU A 485 -18.39 -11.78 7.47
N LEU A 486 -17.60 -11.40 8.48
CA LEU A 486 -16.54 -12.21 9.08
C LEU A 486 -17.11 -13.24 10.07
N THR A 487 -17.76 -14.26 9.52
CA THR A 487 -18.38 -15.36 10.26
C THR A 487 -17.51 -16.61 10.29
N SER A 488 -17.72 -17.46 11.30
CA SER A 488 -17.07 -18.77 11.42
C SER A 488 -17.40 -19.72 10.26
N ASP A 489 -18.60 -19.62 9.67
CA ASP A 489 -19.00 -20.43 8.51
C ASP A 489 -18.20 -20.06 7.26
N VAL A 490 -17.97 -18.76 7.02
CA VAL A 490 -17.08 -18.30 5.94
C VAL A 490 -15.65 -18.74 6.21
N ALA A 491 -15.16 -18.59 7.44
CA ALA A 491 -13.81 -19.02 7.82
C ALA A 491 -13.61 -20.52 7.57
N LYS A 492 -14.57 -21.35 8.00
CA LYS A 492 -14.55 -22.80 7.81
C LYS A 492 -14.59 -23.18 6.32
N ARG A 493 -15.45 -22.54 5.53
CA ARG A 493 -15.52 -22.78 4.08
C ARG A 493 -14.21 -22.45 3.39
N LEU A 494 -13.58 -21.33 3.76
CA LEU A 494 -12.28 -20.94 3.22
C LEU A 494 -11.17 -21.91 3.67
N TYR A 495 -11.19 -22.35 4.93
CA TYR A 495 -10.28 -23.37 5.46
C TYR A 495 -10.35 -24.68 4.68
N ASP A 496 -11.57 -25.18 4.42
CA ASP A 496 -11.77 -26.42 3.66
C ASP A 496 -11.19 -26.33 2.25
N VAL A 497 -11.38 -25.18 1.57
CA VAL A 497 -10.79 -24.93 0.24
C VAL A 497 -9.25 -24.82 0.32
N THR A 498 -8.74 -24.13 1.32
CA THR A 498 -7.29 -23.97 1.55
C THR A 498 -6.61 -25.32 1.74
N LYS A 499 -7.16 -26.15 2.62
CA LYS A 499 -6.70 -27.51 2.88
C LYS A 499 -6.81 -28.41 1.65
N LEU A 500 -7.91 -28.33 0.90
CA LEU A 500 -8.13 -29.14 -0.31
C LEU A 500 -7.02 -28.93 -1.34
N TYR A 501 -6.53 -27.70 -1.50
CA TYR A 501 -5.48 -27.36 -2.47
C TYR A 501 -4.07 -27.33 -1.88
N GLY A 502 -3.89 -27.85 -0.66
CA GLY A 502 -2.60 -27.97 0.01
C GLY A 502 -1.89 -26.63 0.18
N ARG A 503 -2.64 -25.61 0.60
CA ARG A 503 -2.12 -24.29 0.94
C ARG A 503 -2.12 -24.04 2.42
#